data_AF-A0A8T6E0S6-F1
#
_entry.id   AF-A0A8T6E0S6-F1
#
_cell.length_a   1.000
_cell.length_b   1.000
_cell.length_c   1.000
_cell.angle_alpha   90.00
_cell.angle_beta   90.00
_cell.angle_gamma   90.00
#
_symmetry.space_group_name_H-M   'P 1'
#
loop_
_entity.id
_entity.type
_entity.pdbx_description
1 polymer ?
#
loop_
_entity_poly.entity_id
_entity_poly.type
_entity_poly.pdbx_seq_one_letter_code
_entity_poly.pdbx_strand_id
1 'polypeptide(L)'
;MHAAAQDTLPVPDMSPSVAVDADGFRLSQHFTEPSVIIGGNITVDYELENRGAGARSDIALEIYFLLENTSLVSAPSQCRRQPSLSGQEILYCELGDFSAGSRRSFSVTVATSENSRPAVVASALIGDLRVDSSAPVVHDTLSDNDGDGVSDFIETLRRTDPADASSVDDSIAAIDLMALYTPAAARLYPASIENRINGFINAANSALYNSEARIRLRPVHFQLVPYVESGDANRTLTELMSGSHPAFAGVMELRQRYGADLVVLFDAAESETKCGLAPIGGFGMQGDFSDPAEMALGYAWVAADCAQDLVLAHEIGHNMGLTHSHREDGYGGTFDFATGYGVDEEFATVMATPSKFSVPNRTSIFSNPDLQCGEFACGRPQNEDMGANATATLNIVAPQVESWLPRTMPDLPSLHGRSLIAGSTSARLALAGQINDELGYTDSAGSGDVLRLVAEIEVDPEHIGLTGSFHILITADSREFHQLDREIGLTLWDGTLGGLRSATFERALRPIERFHIVDNYEVAANLRGIEIQIYLAYQIPGEIIYLHQPLRLRFTN
;
A
#
# COMPACT_ATOMS: atom_id res chain seq x y z
N MET A 1 -10.60 -0.32 26.35
CA MET A 1 -11.70 -1.11 25.73
C MET A 1 -11.89 -0.56 24.34
N HIS A 2 -11.32 -1.22 23.33
CA HIS A 2 -11.45 -0.82 21.92
C HIS A 2 -12.27 -1.90 21.24
N ALA A 3 -13.46 -1.52 20.78
CA ALA A 3 -14.25 -2.37 19.90
C ALA A 3 -13.53 -2.39 18.55
N ALA A 4 -13.06 -3.57 18.15
CA ALA A 4 -12.62 -3.82 16.78
C ALA A 4 -13.85 -3.66 15.88
N ALA A 5 -13.99 -2.48 15.27
CA ALA A 5 -14.84 -2.33 14.11
C ALA A 5 -14.18 -3.12 12.97
N GLN A 6 -14.96 -3.87 12.19
CA GLN A 6 -14.46 -4.50 10.97
C GLN A 6 -13.83 -3.40 10.10
N ASP A 7 -12.50 -3.48 9.95
CA ASP A 7 -11.64 -2.39 9.49
C ASP A 7 -11.33 -2.43 7.99
N THR A 8 -12.11 -3.18 7.22
CA THR A 8 -11.92 -3.25 5.77
C THR A 8 -13.24 -2.99 5.06
N LEU A 9 -13.17 -2.26 3.95
CA LEU A 9 -14.18 -2.36 2.89
C LEU A 9 -14.37 -3.84 2.52
N PRO A 10 -15.57 -4.26 2.09
CA PRO A 10 -15.88 -5.67 1.92
C PRO A 10 -14.86 -6.33 0.99
N VAL A 11 -14.19 -7.35 1.52
CA VAL A 11 -13.51 -8.39 0.73
C VAL A 11 -14.45 -8.82 -0.40
N PRO A 12 -13.95 -9.08 -1.63
CA PRO A 12 -14.78 -9.60 -2.70
C PRO A 12 -15.63 -10.76 -2.19
N ASP A 13 -16.95 -10.63 -2.32
CA ASP A 13 -17.90 -11.61 -1.80
C ASP A 13 -17.73 -12.92 -2.56
N MET A 14 -17.02 -13.88 -1.95
CA MET A 14 -16.87 -15.24 -2.46
C MET A 14 -18.10 -16.10 -2.22
N SER A 15 -19.19 -15.53 -1.70
CA SER A 15 -20.46 -16.25 -1.59
C SER A 15 -20.97 -16.61 -2.98
N PRO A 16 -21.65 -17.75 -3.11
CA PRO A 16 -22.20 -18.13 -4.40
C PRO A 16 -23.22 -17.09 -4.85
N SER A 17 -23.13 -16.69 -6.12
CA SER A 17 -24.17 -15.89 -6.76
C SER A 17 -25.45 -16.72 -6.79
N VAL A 18 -26.56 -16.14 -6.33
CA VAL A 18 -27.85 -16.82 -6.19
C VAL A 18 -28.96 -16.01 -6.85
N ALA A 19 -29.82 -16.69 -7.59
CA ALA A 19 -31.11 -16.15 -8.02
C ALA A 19 -32.24 -17.11 -7.64
N VAL A 20 -33.41 -16.56 -7.33
CA VAL A 20 -34.62 -17.31 -7.04
C VAL A 20 -35.78 -16.72 -7.83
N ASP A 21 -36.53 -17.55 -8.57
CA ASP A 21 -37.70 -17.09 -9.30
C ASP A 21 -38.97 -17.02 -8.42
N ALA A 22 -40.06 -16.51 -9.00
CA ALA A 22 -41.32 -16.28 -8.29
C ALA A 22 -41.99 -17.56 -7.74
N ASP A 23 -41.69 -18.74 -8.30
CA ASP A 23 -42.25 -20.00 -7.79
C ASP A 23 -41.28 -20.76 -6.87
N GLY A 24 -40.16 -20.14 -6.52
CA GLY A 24 -39.19 -20.68 -5.57
C GLY A 24 -38.16 -21.62 -6.18
N PHE A 25 -37.92 -21.59 -7.49
CA PHE A 25 -36.79 -22.29 -8.07
C PHE A 25 -35.51 -21.47 -7.88
N ARG A 26 -34.51 -22.08 -7.26
CA ARG A 26 -33.23 -21.44 -6.94
C ARG A 26 -32.13 -21.98 -7.83
N LEU A 27 -31.33 -21.07 -8.39
CA LEU A 27 -30.07 -21.33 -9.08
C LEU A 27 -28.95 -20.65 -8.28
N SER A 28 -27.87 -21.39 -8.08
CA SER A 28 -26.67 -20.93 -7.39
C SER A 28 -25.46 -21.30 -8.24
N GLN A 29 -24.48 -20.40 -8.31
CA GLN A 29 -23.24 -20.60 -9.06
C GLN A 29 -22.07 -20.04 -8.26
N HIS A 30 -20.93 -20.72 -8.26
CA HIS A 30 -19.66 -20.16 -7.80
C HIS A 30 -18.48 -20.84 -8.48
N PHE A 31 -17.38 -20.11 -8.64
CA PHE A 31 -16.09 -20.71 -8.94
C PHE A 31 -15.53 -21.33 -7.65
N THR A 32 -14.84 -22.47 -7.78
CA THR A 32 -14.27 -23.19 -6.64
C THR A 32 -13.01 -22.54 -6.07
N GLU A 33 -12.34 -21.72 -6.87
CA GLU A 33 -11.18 -20.93 -6.51
C GLU A 33 -11.43 -19.43 -6.72
N PRO A 34 -10.82 -18.54 -5.91
CA PRO A 34 -10.94 -17.09 -6.08
C PRO A 34 -10.34 -16.60 -7.39
N SER A 35 -9.30 -17.27 -7.91
CA SER A 35 -8.61 -16.97 -9.15
C SER A 35 -7.97 -18.24 -9.72
N VAL A 36 -7.47 -18.16 -10.95
CA VAL A 36 -6.74 -19.24 -11.62
C VAL A 36 -5.49 -18.72 -12.32
N ILE A 37 -4.37 -19.40 -12.13
CA ILE A 37 -3.12 -19.09 -12.84
C ILE A 37 -3.30 -19.38 -14.35
N ILE A 38 -2.74 -18.55 -15.22
CA ILE A 38 -2.72 -18.76 -16.68
C ILE A 38 -2.22 -20.18 -17.01
N GLY A 39 -3.00 -20.91 -17.83
CA GLY A 39 -2.69 -22.30 -18.20
C GLY A 39 -3.22 -23.34 -17.20
N GLY A 40 -3.75 -22.89 -16.06
CA GLY A 40 -4.42 -23.71 -15.07
C GLY A 40 -5.84 -24.10 -15.47
N ASN A 41 -6.47 -24.91 -14.61
CA ASN A 41 -7.88 -25.28 -14.71
C ASN A 41 -8.67 -24.59 -13.62
N ILE A 42 -9.89 -24.18 -13.94
CA ILE A 42 -10.84 -23.64 -12.96
C ILE A 42 -12.18 -24.34 -13.09
N THR A 43 -12.82 -24.58 -11.95
CA THR A 43 -14.11 -25.26 -11.87
C THR A 43 -15.21 -24.31 -11.42
N VAL A 44 -16.38 -24.44 -12.06
CA VAL A 44 -17.62 -23.75 -11.67
C VAL A 44 -18.62 -24.78 -11.17
N ASP A 45 -19.11 -24.56 -9.97
CA ASP A 45 -20.13 -25.37 -9.32
C ASP A 45 -21.51 -24.73 -9.48
N TYR A 46 -22.46 -25.52 -9.95
CA TYR A 46 -23.87 -25.15 -10.09
C TYR A 46 -24.72 -25.94 -9.11
N GLU A 47 -25.57 -25.27 -8.33
CA GLU A 47 -26.60 -25.89 -7.49
C GLU A 47 -27.98 -25.37 -7.88
N LEU A 48 -28.90 -26.30 -8.13
CA LEU A 48 -30.29 -26.03 -8.49
C LEU A 48 -31.21 -26.67 -7.47
N GLU A 49 -32.22 -25.93 -7.02
CA GLU A 49 -33.17 -26.40 -6.01
C GLU A 49 -34.59 -25.93 -6.32
N ASN A 50 -35.53 -26.87 -6.43
CA ASN A 50 -36.94 -26.54 -6.52
C ASN A 50 -37.55 -26.42 -5.12
N ARG A 51 -37.65 -25.20 -4.57
CA ARG A 51 -38.31 -24.94 -3.27
C ARG A 51 -39.82 -24.72 -3.39
N GLY A 52 -40.34 -24.73 -4.62
CA GLY A 52 -41.76 -24.58 -4.91
C GLY A 52 -42.58 -25.81 -4.53
N ALA A 53 -43.90 -25.63 -4.46
CA ALA A 53 -44.84 -26.71 -4.15
C ALA A 53 -45.13 -27.63 -5.36
N GLY A 54 -44.82 -27.17 -6.58
CA GLY A 54 -45.07 -27.89 -7.83
C GLY A 54 -43.81 -28.52 -8.42
N ALA A 55 -43.97 -29.59 -9.21
CA ALA A 55 -42.89 -30.12 -10.03
C ALA A 55 -42.58 -29.17 -11.20
N ARG A 56 -41.31 -29.13 -11.60
CA ARG A 56 -40.78 -28.38 -12.74
C ARG A 56 -40.27 -29.40 -13.76
N SER A 57 -40.67 -29.28 -15.02
CA SER A 57 -40.26 -30.20 -16.07
C SER A 57 -39.40 -29.53 -17.11
N ASP A 58 -38.61 -30.34 -17.82
CA ASP A 58 -37.79 -29.91 -18.97
C ASP A 58 -36.84 -28.75 -18.64
N ILE A 59 -36.25 -28.76 -17.43
CA ILE A 59 -35.30 -27.73 -17.04
C ILE A 59 -34.00 -27.92 -17.83
N ALA A 60 -33.56 -26.84 -18.47
CA ALA A 60 -32.26 -26.75 -19.11
C ALA A 60 -31.51 -25.52 -18.61
N LEU A 61 -30.21 -25.67 -18.41
CA LEU A 61 -29.31 -24.59 -18.05
C LEU A 61 -28.50 -24.18 -19.27
N GLU A 62 -28.53 -22.90 -19.60
CA GLU A 62 -27.66 -22.30 -20.60
C GLU A 62 -26.51 -21.58 -19.90
N ILE A 63 -25.27 -21.94 -20.20
CA ILE A 63 -24.08 -21.30 -19.64
C ILE A 63 -23.38 -20.52 -20.75
N TYR A 64 -23.46 -19.20 -20.66
CA TYR A 64 -22.83 -18.25 -21.57
C TYR A 64 -21.45 -17.84 -21.06
N PHE A 65 -20.61 -17.37 -22.00
CA PHE A 65 -19.26 -16.82 -21.79
C PHE A 65 -18.21 -17.78 -21.22
N LEU A 66 -18.60 -18.87 -20.54
CA LEU A 66 -17.66 -19.81 -19.91
C LEU A 66 -16.66 -20.42 -20.92
N LEU A 67 -17.09 -20.63 -22.16
CA LEU A 67 -16.26 -21.19 -23.24
C LEU A 67 -15.53 -20.12 -24.06
N GLU A 68 -15.73 -18.84 -23.77
CA GLU A 68 -15.01 -17.77 -24.46
C GLU A 68 -13.58 -17.71 -23.97
N ASN A 69 -12.63 -17.88 -24.90
CA ASN A 69 -11.20 -17.91 -24.63
C ASN A 69 -10.74 -18.96 -23.60
N THR A 70 -11.55 -19.98 -23.32
CA THR A 70 -11.18 -21.13 -22.49
C THR A 70 -11.34 -22.43 -23.27
N SER A 71 -10.82 -23.53 -22.72
CA SER A 71 -11.02 -24.87 -23.29
C SER A 71 -11.77 -25.76 -22.30
N LEU A 72 -12.92 -26.32 -22.70
CA LEU A 72 -13.65 -27.26 -21.86
C LEU A 72 -12.80 -28.49 -21.52
N VAL A 73 -12.60 -28.74 -20.23
CA VAL A 73 -11.87 -29.90 -19.69
C VAL A 73 -12.84 -30.99 -19.29
N SER A 74 -13.87 -30.64 -18.52
CA SER A 74 -14.88 -31.59 -18.08
C SER A 74 -16.27 -30.93 -17.96
N ALA A 75 -17.30 -31.70 -18.31
CA ALA A 75 -18.69 -31.35 -18.07
C ALA A 75 -19.49 -32.65 -17.88
N PRO A 76 -20.64 -32.60 -17.19
CA PRO A 76 -21.55 -33.73 -17.11
C PRO A 76 -22.03 -34.20 -18.48
N SER A 77 -22.38 -35.48 -18.62
CA SER A 77 -22.81 -36.06 -19.90
C SER A 77 -24.07 -35.42 -20.50
N GLN A 78 -24.89 -34.78 -19.66
CA GLN A 78 -26.08 -34.05 -20.08
C GLN A 78 -25.79 -32.64 -20.63
N CYS A 79 -24.54 -32.18 -20.56
CA CYS A 79 -24.10 -30.91 -21.09
C CYS A 79 -23.43 -31.09 -22.45
N ARG A 80 -23.79 -30.23 -23.42
CA ARG A 80 -23.22 -30.22 -24.76
C ARG A 80 -22.93 -28.80 -25.23
N ARG A 81 -21.91 -28.64 -26.08
CA ARG A 81 -21.66 -27.37 -26.77
C ARG A 81 -22.69 -27.19 -27.87
N GLN A 82 -23.29 -26.02 -27.96
CA GLN A 82 -24.20 -25.67 -29.05
C GLN A 82 -24.25 -24.14 -29.23
N PRO A 83 -24.63 -23.63 -30.42
CA PRO A 83 -24.88 -22.20 -30.58
C PRO A 83 -26.16 -21.79 -29.84
N SER A 84 -26.12 -20.62 -29.20
CA SER A 84 -27.29 -19.92 -28.69
C SER A 84 -28.12 -19.34 -29.85
N LEU A 85 -29.28 -18.76 -29.53
CA LEU A 85 -30.13 -18.07 -30.51
C LEU A 85 -29.43 -16.88 -31.19
N SER A 86 -28.44 -16.26 -30.53
CA SER A 86 -27.62 -15.19 -31.09
C SER A 86 -26.39 -15.69 -31.85
N GLY A 87 -26.17 -17.02 -31.91
CA GLY A 87 -25.03 -17.65 -32.59
C GLY A 87 -23.75 -17.74 -31.75
N GLN A 88 -23.79 -17.36 -30.48
CA GLN A 88 -22.68 -17.53 -29.54
C GLN A 88 -22.56 -18.99 -29.10
N GLU A 89 -21.35 -19.54 -29.04
CA GLU A 89 -21.14 -20.90 -28.52
C GLU A 89 -21.37 -20.93 -27.00
N ILE A 90 -22.29 -21.77 -26.54
CA ILE A 90 -22.64 -21.93 -25.12
C ILE A 90 -22.52 -23.40 -24.70
N LEU A 91 -22.46 -23.62 -23.38
CA LEU A 91 -22.66 -24.96 -22.81
C LEU A 91 -24.13 -25.10 -22.38
N TYR A 92 -24.84 -26.02 -23.03
CA TYR A 92 -26.26 -26.29 -22.77
C TYR A 92 -26.42 -27.62 -22.04
N CYS A 93 -27.03 -27.58 -20.85
CA CYS A 93 -27.21 -28.75 -19.99
C CYS A 93 -28.68 -29.12 -19.83
N GLU A 94 -29.06 -30.31 -20.31
CA GLU A 94 -30.42 -30.85 -20.15
C GLU A 94 -30.57 -31.50 -18.77
N LEU A 95 -31.19 -30.78 -17.84
CA LEU A 95 -31.31 -31.23 -16.44
C LEU A 95 -32.60 -32.02 -16.21
N GLY A 96 -33.61 -31.89 -17.07
CA GLY A 96 -34.87 -32.61 -16.97
C GLY A 96 -35.72 -32.17 -15.78
N ASP A 97 -36.45 -33.10 -15.18
CA ASP A 97 -37.49 -32.77 -14.20
C ASP A 97 -36.96 -32.63 -12.77
N PHE A 98 -37.52 -31.67 -12.04
CA PHE A 98 -37.29 -31.40 -10.62
C PHE A 98 -38.61 -31.52 -9.83
N SER A 99 -38.73 -32.53 -8.98
CA SER A 99 -39.84 -32.62 -8.03
C SER A 99 -39.78 -31.50 -6.98
N ALA A 100 -40.92 -31.18 -6.35
CA ALA A 100 -40.95 -30.26 -5.22
C ALA A 100 -39.94 -30.70 -4.13
N GLY A 101 -39.14 -29.76 -3.64
CA GLY A 101 -38.07 -29.99 -2.66
C GLY A 101 -36.80 -30.66 -3.20
N SER A 102 -36.70 -30.96 -4.50
CA SER A 102 -35.50 -31.59 -5.05
C SER A 102 -34.34 -30.62 -5.24
N ARG A 103 -33.12 -31.13 -5.06
CA ARG A 103 -31.86 -30.41 -5.26
C ARG A 103 -30.92 -31.24 -6.14
N ARG A 104 -30.19 -30.59 -7.03
CA ARG A 104 -29.12 -31.19 -7.84
C ARG A 104 -27.92 -30.25 -7.93
N SER A 105 -26.73 -30.81 -7.95
CA SER A 105 -25.49 -30.08 -8.19
C SER A 105 -24.63 -30.78 -9.23
N PHE A 106 -23.83 -30.00 -9.94
CA PHE A 106 -22.80 -30.48 -10.85
C PHE A 106 -21.76 -29.40 -11.09
N SER A 107 -20.63 -29.80 -11.66
CA SER A 107 -19.49 -28.92 -11.89
C SER A 107 -19.05 -28.95 -13.35
N VAL A 108 -18.52 -27.84 -13.84
CA VAL A 108 -17.91 -27.72 -15.16
C VAL A 108 -16.49 -27.19 -14.99
N THR A 109 -15.51 -27.82 -15.62
CA THR A 109 -14.10 -27.39 -15.56
C THR A 109 -13.63 -26.91 -16.92
N VAL A 110 -12.96 -25.77 -16.94
CA VAL A 110 -12.31 -25.21 -18.13
C VAL A 110 -10.83 -24.93 -17.87
N ALA A 111 -10.00 -25.04 -18.90
CA ALA A 111 -8.60 -24.65 -18.90
C ALA A 111 -8.45 -23.22 -19.43
N THR A 112 -7.60 -22.44 -18.78
CA THR A 112 -7.31 -21.05 -19.15
C THR A 112 -6.06 -20.95 -20.02
N SER A 113 -5.87 -19.79 -20.64
CA SER A 113 -4.70 -19.40 -21.40
C SER A 113 -4.50 -17.89 -21.27
N GLU A 114 -3.47 -17.33 -21.89
CA GLU A 114 -3.25 -15.89 -21.93
C GLU A 114 -4.48 -15.12 -22.44
N ASN A 115 -5.20 -15.69 -23.43
CA ASN A 115 -6.40 -15.07 -24.00
C ASN A 115 -7.59 -15.06 -23.03
N SER A 116 -7.54 -15.83 -21.94
CA SER A 116 -8.60 -15.87 -20.92
C SER A 116 -8.53 -14.67 -19.97
N ARG A 117 -7.47 -13.85 -20.01
CA ARG A 117 -7.36 -12.63 -19.20
C ARG A 117 -8.39 -11.57 -19.64
N PRO A 118 -8.90 -10.74 -18.72
CA PRO A 118 -8.54 -10.69 -17.29
C PRO A 118 -9.28 -11.70 -16.40
N ALA A 119 -10.34 -12.35 -16.90
CA ALA A 119 -11.16 -13.25 -16.09
C ALA A 119 -11.92 -14.28 -16.94
N VAL A 120 -12.19 -15.45 -16.36
CA VAL A 120 -13.21 -16.37 -16.85
C VAL A 120 -14.57 -15.91 -16.34
N VAL A 121 -15.51 -15.67 -17.24
CA VAL A 121 -16.87 -15.23 -16.92
C VAL A 121 -17.84 -16.36 -17.24
N ALA A 122 -18.81 -16.59 -16.37
CA ALA A 122 -19.86 -17.57 -16.60
C ALA A 122 -21.22 -17.01 -16.17
N SER A 123 -22.13 -16.91 -17.14
CA SER A 123 -23.52 -16.50 -16.93
C SER A 123 -24.45 -17.69 -17.12
N ALA A 124 -25.11 -18.12 -16.05
CA ALA A 124 -25.99 -19.28 -16.04
C ALA A 124 -27.46 -18.87 -16.07
N LEU A 125 -28.20 -19.37 -17.07
CA LEU A 125 -29.57 -18.96 -17.36
C LEU A 125 -30.54 -20.14 -17.40
N ILE A 126 -31.71 -19.96 -16.77
CA ILE A 126 -32.89 -20.84 -16.86
C ILE A 126 -34.13 -19.98 -17.06
N GLY A 127 -34.60 -19.84 -18.30
CA GLY A 127 -35.64 -18.88 -18.62
C GLY A 127 -35.20 -17.46 -18.25
N ASP A 128 -35.93 -16.80 -17.35
CA ASP A 128 -35.60 -15.46 -16.85
C ASP A 128 -34.64 -15.47 -15.64
N LEU A 129 -34.36 -16.66 -15.07
CA LEU A 129 -33.45 -16.80 -13.95
C LEU A 129 -32.01 -16.69 -14.45
N ARG A 130 -31.26 -15.69 -13.95
CA ARG A 130 -29.88 -15.45 -14.33
C ARG A 130 -29.00 -15.31 -13.11
N VAL A 131 -27.86 -15.98 -13.16
CA VAL A 131 -26.78 -15.85 -12.18
C VAL A 131 -25.48 -15.58 -12.95
N ASP A 132 -24.72 -14.59 -12.50
CA ASP A 132 -23.43 -14.23 -13.08
C ASP A 132 -22.33 -14.46 -12.05
N SER A 133 -21.20 -14.99 -12.49
CA SER A 133 -19.97 -15.02 -11.69
C SER A 133 -18.76 -14.90 -12.61
N SER A 134 -17.64 -14.47 -12.05
CA SER A 134 -16.36 -14.39 -12.73
C SER A 134 -15.24 -14.77 -11.78
N ALA A 135 -14.18 -15.35 -12.33
CA ALA A 135 -12.94 -15.60 -11.61
C ALA A 135 -11.76 -15.01 -12.40
N PRO A 136 -10.94 -14.15 -11.77
CA PRO A 136 -9.73 -13.61 -12.35
C PRO A 136 -8.77 -14.69 -12.87
N VAL A 137 -8.14 -14.40 -14.01
CA VAL A 137 -7.05 -15.20 -14.58
C VAL A 137 -5.76 -14.42 -14.36
N VAL A 138 -4.86 -14.97 -13.54
CA VAL A 138 -3.72 -14.27 -12.97
C VAL A 138 -2.40 -14.89 -13.44
N HIS A 139 -1.32 -14.11 -13.41
CA HIS A 139 0.02 -14.62 -13.62
C HIS A 139 0.46 -15.51 -12.45
N ASP A 140 1.39 -16.43 -12.70
CA ASP A 140 2.17 -17.04 -11.63
C ASP A 140 3.22 -16.02 -11.18
N THR A 141 3.12 -15.57 -9.93
CA THR A 141 4.02 -14.57 -9.35
C THR A 141 5.00 -15.16 -8.34
N LEU A 142 4.99 -16.48 -8.13
CA LEU A 142 5.81 -17.18 -7.15
C LEU A 142 6.87 -18.09 -7.76
N SER A 143 6.67 -18.56 -8.99
CA SER A 143 7.68 -19.36 -9.67
C SER A 143 9.00 -18.60 -9.84
N ASP A 144 10.08 -19.24 -9.44
CA ASP A 144 11.48 -18.80 -9.53
C ASP A 144 12.27 -19.99 -10.10
N ASN A 145 12.57 -19.95 -11.40
CA ASN A 145 13.11 -21.08 -12.13
C ASN A 145 14.61 -21.30 -11.90
N ASP A 146 15.37 -20.26 -11.59
CA ASP A 146 16.81 -20.33 -11.41
C ASP A 146 17.25 -20.29 -9.93
N GLY A 147 16.32 -19.98 -9.02
CA GLY A 147 16.46 -20.09 -7.58
C GLY A 147 17.26 -18.96 -6.96
N ASP A 148 17.28 -17.78 -7.56
CA ASP A 148 18.00 -16.62 -7.06
C ASP A 148 17.23 -15.81 -5.99
N GLY A 149 15.96 -16.15 -5.77
CA GLY A 149 15.06 -15.52 -4.80
C GLY A 149 14.19 -14.40 -5.37
N VAL A 150 14.22 -14.15 -6.69
CA VAL A 150 13.32 -13.26 -7.41
C VAL A 150 12.47 -14.12 -8.36
N SER A 151 11.15 -13.95 -8.33
CA SER A 151 10.26 -14.72 -9.23
C SER A 151 10.44 -14.30 -10.70
N ASP A 152 10.25 -15.24 -11.63
CA ASP A 152 10.29 -15.02 -13.08
C ASP A 152 9.40 -13.84 -13.54
N PHE A 153 8.27 -13.66 -12.86
CA PHE A 153 7.33 -12.58 -13.12
C PHE A 153 7.92 -11.20 -12.80
N ILE A 154 8.57 -11.06 -11.64
CA ILE A 154 9.22 -9.81 -11.21
C ILE A 154 10.47 -9.53 -12.06
N GLU A 155 11.22 -10.56 -12.44
CA GLU A 155 12.32 -10.42 -13.37
C GLU A 155 11.87 -9.90 -14.73
N THR A 156 10.78 -10.44 -15.27
CA THR A 156 10.17 -9.94 -16.51
C THR A 156 9.77 -8.47 -16.38
N LEU A 157 9.17 -8.09 -15.23
CA LEU A 157 8.80 -6.69 -14.94
C LEU A 157 10.03 -5.76 -14.85
N ARG A 158 11.11 -6.22 -14.23
CA ARG A 158 12.39 -5.51 -14.08
C ARG A 158 13.30 -5.60 -15.32
N ARG A 159 12.92 -6.40 -16.31
CA ARG A 159 13.66 -6.66 -17.56
C ARG A 159 15.00 -7.37 -17.32
N THR A 160 15.00 -8.31 -16.39
CA THR A 160 16.07 -9.29 -16.21
C THR A 160 15.71 -10.64 -16.85
N ASP A 161 16.62 -11.62 -16.86
CA ASP A 161 16.47 -12.92 -17.55
C ASP A 161 16.11 -14.06 -16.55
N PRO A 162 14.86 -14.58 -16.57
CA PRO A 162 14.38 -15.59 -15.62
C PRO A 162 15.02 -16.98 -15.65
N ALA A 163 16.08 -17.15 -16.43
CA ALA A 163 16.83 -18.39 -16.54
C ALA A 163 18.30 -18.22 -16.18
N ASP A 164 18.71 -17.03 -15.72
CA ASP A 164 20.08 -16.70 -15.34
C ASP A 164 20.13 -16.00 -13.98
N ALA A 165 20.42 -16.77 -12.93
CA ALA A 165 20.53 -16.31 -11.54
C ALA A 165 21.59 -15.20 -11.29
N SER A 166 22.40 -14.84 -12.31
CA SER A 166 23.31 -13.70 -12.24
C SER A 166 22.71 -12.41 -12.80
N SER A 167 21.61 -12.52 -13.54
CA SER A 167 20.80 -11.42 -14.07
C SER A 167 19.70 -11.07 -13.06
N VAL A 168 20.06 -10.48 -11.93
CA VAL A 168 19.09 -10.09 -10.90
C VAL A 168 19.01 -8.56 -10.75
N ASP A 169 17.80 -8.01 -10.61
CA ASP A 169 17.55 -6.64 -10.13
C ASP A 169 16.95 -6.70 -8.74
N ASP A 170 17.82 -6.46 -7.76
CA ASP A 170 17.53 -6.54 -6.35
C ASP A 170 17.29 -5.13 -5.77
N SER A 171 16.93 -4.15 -6.61
CA SER A 171 16.64 -2.80 -6.15
C SER A 171 15.45 -2.74 -5.18
N ILE A 172 15.54 -1.80 -4.24
CA ILE A 172 14.42 -1.46 -3.34
C ILE A 172 13.35 -0.75 -4.17
N ALA A 173 12.13 -1.27 -4.18
CA ALA A 173 10.99 -0.62 -4.83
C ALA A 173 10.67 0.70 -4.11
N ALA A 174 10.71 1.82 -4.82
CA ALA A 174 10.42 3.13 -4.26
C ALA A 174 9.02 3.58 -4.68
N ILE A 175 8.05 3.35 -3.79
CA ILE A 175 6.63 3.64 -3.96
C ILE A 175 6.38 5.12 -3.68
N ASP A 176 5.86 5.83 -4.67
CA ASP A 176 5.54 7.24 -4.58
C ASP A 176 4.20 7.49 -3.88
N LEU A 177 4.23 8.33 -2.84
CA LEU A 177 3.08 8.61 -2.00
C LEU A 177 2.71 10.09 -2.07
N MET A 178 1.45 10.37 -2.44
CA MET A 178 0.85 11.69 -2.28
C MET A 178 0.06 11.77 -0.98
N ALA A 179 0.37 12.76 -0.15
CA ALA A 179 -0.30 13.00 1.10
C ALA A 179 -1.27 14.18 0.98
N LEU A 180 -2.56 13.91 1.09
CA LEU A 180 -3.61 14.92 1.17
C LEU A 180 -3.96 15.15 2.64
N TYR A 181 -4.39 16.34 3.02
CA TYR A 181 -4.86 16.59 4.37
C TYR A 181 -5.99 17.60 4.43
N THR A 182 -6.88 17.44 5.41
CA THR A 182 -8.03 18.33 5.60
C THR A 182 -7.67 19.61 6.36
N PRO A 183 -8.52 20.65 6.32
CA PRO A 183 -8.32 21.85 7.13
C PRO A 183 -8.39 21.56 8.64
N ALA A 184 -9.14 20.56 9.11
CA ALA A 184 -9.13 20.21 10.53
C ALA A 184 -7.84 19.51 10.94
N ALA A 185 -7.33 18.58 10.13
CA ALA A 185 -6.03 17.96 10.36
C ALA A 185 -4.91 19.03 10.46
N ALA A 186 -4.93 20.03 9.57
CA ALA A 186 -3.99 21.15 9.62
C ALA A 186 -4.10 21.98 10.92
N ARG A 187 -5.30 22.14 11.49
CA ARG A 187 -5.50 22.86 12.76
C ARG A 187 -4.98 22.11 13.98
N LEU A 188 -4.95 20.78 13.95
CA LEU A 188 -4.38 19.95 15.02
C LEU A 188 -2.86 20.13 15.13
N TYR A 189 -2.20 20.41 14.01
CA TYR A 189 -0.74 20.54 13.92
C TYR A 189 -0.34 21.89 13.31
N PRO A 190 -0.61 23.02 14.01
CA PRO A 190 -0.44 24.37 13.46
C PRO A 190 1.02 24.73 13.17
N ALA A 191 1.98 24.01 13.77
CA ALA A 191 3.39 24.17 13.45
C ALA A 191 3.74 23.54 12.09
N SER A 192 3.27 22.32 11.83
CA SER A 192 3.37 21.64 10.54
C SER A 192 2.64 20.29 10.58
N ILE A 193 1.53 20.19 9.83
CA ILE A 193 0.87 18.90 9.55
C ILE A 193 1.74 18.01 8.65
N GLU A 194 2.48 18.59 7.70
CA GLU A 194 3.35 17.83 6.79
C GLU A 194 4.45 17.08 7.56
N ASN A 195 5.00 17.67 8.62
CA ASN A 195 5.95 16.99 9.50
C ASN A 195 5.31 15.89 10.36
N ARG A 196 4.05 16.05 10.78
CA ARG A 196 3.31 14.96 11.40
C ARG A 196 3.13 13.79 10.43
N ILE A 197 2.76 14.08 9.18
CA ILE A 197 2.63 13.09 8.11
C ILE A 197 3.97 12.40 7.84
N ASN A 198 5.06 13.15 7.70
CA ASN A 198 6.40 12.58 7.60
C ASN A 198 6.73 11.67 8.79
N GLY A 199 6.23 11.97 10.00
CA GLY A 199 6.33 11.08 11.16
C GLY A 199 5.70 9.70 10.95
N PHE A 200 4.51 9.64 10.35
CA PHE A 200 3.86 8.38 9.95
C PHE A 200 4.65 7.65 8.86
N ILE A 201 5.12 8.39 7.84
CA ILE A 201 5.90 7.82 6.73
C ILE A 201 7.23 7.23 7.22
N ASN A 202 7.94 7.95 8.10
CA ASN A 202 9.18 7.45 8.70
C ASN A 202 8.93 6.20 9.56
N ALA A 203 7.79 6.11 10.25
CA ALA A 203 7.41 4.93 11.01
C ALA A 203 7.11 3.74 10.08
N ALA A 204 6.39 3.97 8.98
CA ALA A 204 6.13 2.96 7.97
C ALA A 204 7.41 2.46 7.29
N ASN A 205 8.30 3.36 6.87
CA ASN A 205 9.62 3.00 6.34
C ASN A 205 10.47 2.23 7.37
N SER A 206 10.37 2.54 8.66
CA SER A 206 11.03 1.75 9.71
C SER A 206 10.47 0.35 9.79
N ALA A 207 9.15 0.18 9.72
CA ALA A 207 8.52 -1.13 9.73
C ALA A 207 8.92 -1.96 8.51
N LEU A 208 8.89 -1.37 7.30
CA LEU A 208 9.32 -2.04 6.07
C LEU A 208 10.78 -2.50 6.17
N TYR A 209 11.68 -1.60 6.58
CA TYR A 209 13.10 -1.90 6.76
C TYR A 209 13.33 -3.02 7.78
N ASN A 210 12.73 -2.92 8.98
CA ASN A 210 12.87 -3.91 10.05
C ASN A 210 12.29 -5.28 9.67
N SER A 211 11.43 -5.34 8.66
CA SER A 211 10.79 -6.57 8.19
C SER A 211 11.54 -7.23 7.04
N GLU A 212 12.64 -6.62 6.58
CA GLU A 212 13.36 -6.98 5.34
C GLU A 212 12.47 -6.89 4.09
N ALA A 213 11.46 -6.01 4.13
CA ALA A 213 10.69 -5.66 2.95
C ALA A 213 11.51 -4.69 2.09
N ARG A 214 11.70 -5.02 0.81
CA ARG A 214 12.49 -4.26 -0.18
C ARG A 214 11.69 -3.09 -0.72
N ILE A 215 11.16 -2.26 0.18
CA ILE A 215 10.24 -1.17 -0.13
C ILE A 215 10.70 0.11 0.57
N ARG A 216 10.59 1.22 -0.14
CA ARG A 216 10.70 2.56 0.42
C ARG A 216 9.51 3.41 -0.02
N LEU A 217 8.81 3.99 0.94
CA LEU A 217 7.82 5.04 0.66
C LEU A 217 8.53 6.38 0.46
N ARG A 218 8.23 7.05 -0.64
CA ARG A 218 8.71 8.40 -0.95
C ARG A 218 7.52 9.36 -1.02
N PRO A 219 7.39 10.32 -0.08
CA PRO A 219 6.41 11.36 -0.26
C PRO A 219 6.82 12.28 -1.42
N VAL A 220 5.93 12.42 -2.39
CA VAL A 220 6.17 13.23 -3.61
C VAL A 220 5.37 14.51 -3.64
N HIS A 221 4.26 14.58 -2.90
CA HIS A 221 3.42 15.77 -2.85
C HIS A 221 2.61 15.83 -1.55
N PHE A 222 2.44 17.05 -1.03
CA PHE A 222 1.61 17.35 0.12
C PHE A 222 0.59 18.41 -0.28
N GLN A 223 -0.69 18.18 0.02
CA GLN A 223 -1.72 19.16 -0.36
C GLN A 223 -2.89 19.21 0.61
N LEU A 224 -3.21 20.45 1.04
CA LEU A 224 -4.48 20.73 1.67
C LEU A 224 -5.61 20.58 0.65
N VAL A 225 -6.58 19.73 0.96
CA VAL A 225 -7.83 19.61 0.20
C VAL A 225 -8.96 20.28 0.99
N PRO A 226 -9.85 21.05 0.34
CA PRO A 226 -10.95 21.74 1.01
C PRO A 226 -12.11 20.79 1.32
N TYR A 227 -11.80 19.66 1.97
CA TYR A 227 -12.76 18.68 2.45
C TYR A 227 -13.20 19.04 3.87
N VAL A 228 -14.50 18.96 4.12
CA VAL A 228 -15.05 19.04 5.48
C VAL A 228 -15.40 17.63 5.88
N GLU A 229 -14.94 17.25 7.06
CA GLU A 229 -15.02 15.90 7.59
C GLU A 229 -16.47 15.41 7.65
N SER A 230 -16.73 14.24 7.07
CA SER A 230 -18.06 13.64 7.08
C SER A 230 -18.42 13.00 8.42
N GLY A 231 -17.39 12.70 9.23
CA GLY A 231 -17.49 11.89 10.44
C GLY A 231 -17.64 10.39 10.18
N ASP A 232 -17.51 9.93 8.93
CA ASP A 232 -17.57 8.54 8.48
C ASP A 232 -16.42 8.22 7.52
N ALA A 233 -15.44 7.45 8.00
CA ALA A 233 -14.24 7.11 7.24
C ALA A 233 -14.54 6.30 5.97
N ASN A 234 -15.56 5.44 5.96
CA ASN A 234 -15.92 4.64 4.78
C ASN A 234 -16.46 5.53 3.68
N ARG A 235 -17.34 6.46 4.04
CA ARG A 235 -17.87 7.45 3.12
C ARG A 235 -16.74 8.31 2.55
N THR A 236 -15.87 8.83 3.40
CA THR A 236 -14.75 9.69 2.98
C THR A 236 -13.79 8.95 2.04
N LEU A 237 -13.42 7.70 2.37
CA LEU A 237 -12.58 6.88 1.49
C LEU A 237 -13.26 6.58 0.15
N THR A 238 -14.56 6.24 0.15
CA THR A 238 -15.32 6.03 -1.09
C THR A 238 -15.36 7.28 -1.97
N GLU A 239 -15.60 8.45 -1.36
CA GLU A 239 -15.60 9.75 -2.05
C GLU A 239 -14.21 10.10 -2.61
N LEU A 240 -13.13 9.75 -1.89
CA LEU A 240 -11.74 9.95 -2.32
C LEU A 240 -11.39 9.05 -3.51
N MET A 241 -11.65 7.75 -3.41
CA MET A 241 -11.35 6.76 -4.46
C MET A 241 -12.11 7.06 -5.75
N SER A 242 -13.39 7.40 -5.64
CA SER A 242 -14.25 7.67 -6.81
C SER A 242 -14.12 9.11 -7.33
N GLY A 243 -13.46 10.01 -6.59
CA GLY A 243 -13.42 11.44 -6.90
C GLY A 243 -14.81 12.11 -6.89
N SER A 244 -15.81 11.49 -6.25
CA SER A 244 -17.22 11.93 -6.35
C SER A 244 -17.51 13.22 -5.56
N HIS A 245 -16.67 13.56 -4.59
CA HIS A 245 -16.77 14.81 -3.84
C HIS A 245 -15.96 15.93 -4.51
N PRO A 246 -16.45 17.18 -4.59
CA PRO A 246 -15.75 18.29 -5.26
C PRO A 246 -14.31 18.54 -4.77
N ALA A 247 -14.02 18.27 -3.50
CA ALA A 247 -12.66 18.38 -2.94
C ALA A 247 -11.67 17.35 -3.51
N PHE A 248 -12.16 16.22 -4.05
CA PHE A 248 -11.34 15.12 -4.58
C PHE A 248 -11.38 15.01 -6.11
N ALA A 249 -12.18 15.84 -6.79
CA ALA A 249 -12.36 15.76 -8.25
C ALA A 249 -11.07 15.94 -9.06
N GLY A 250 -10.03 16.57 -8.51
CA GLY A 250 -8.73 16.77 -9.15
C GLY A 250 -7.62 15.82 -8.67
N VAL A 251 -7.93 14.83 -7.83
CA VAL A 251 -6.92 14.00 -7.16
C VAL A 251 -6.22 13.07 -8.15
N MET A 252 -6.92 12.54 -9.15
CA MET A 252 -6.31 11.68 -10.17
C MET A 252 -5.29 12.46 -11.03
N GLU A 253 -5.60 13.71 -11.40
CA GLU A 253 -4.68 14.57 -12.14
C GLU A 253 -3.44 14.91 -11.32
N LEU A 254 -3.60 15.15 -10.01
CA LEU A 254 -2.46 15.35 -9.10
C LEU A 254 -1.62 14.08 -8.99
N ARG A 255 -2.28 12.92 -8.84
CA ARG A 255 -1.63 11.60 -8.79
C ARG A 255 -0.76 11.38 -10.03
N GLN A 256 -1.29 11.65 -11.23
CA GLN A 256 -0.55 11.58 -12.49
C GLN A 256 0.55 12.62 -12.61
N ARG A 257 0.33 13.86 -12.15
CA ARG A 257 1.31 14.95 -12.22
C ARG A 257 2.57 14.63 -11.40
N TYR A 258 2.39 14.13 -10.18
CA TYR A 258 3.50 13.86 -9.26
C TYR A 258 3.98 12.40 -9.28
N GLY A 259 3.35 11.56 -10.11
CA GLY A 259 3.71 10.14 -10.26
C GLY A 259 3.40 9.31 -9.01
N ALA A 260 2.34 9.63 -8.28
CA ALA A 260 2.04 9.02 -6.99
C ALA A 260 1.36 7.65 -7.12
N ASP A 261 2.08 6.57 -6.84
CA ASP A 261 1.53 5.21 -6.78
C ASP A 261 0.45 5.05 -5.71
N LEU A 262 0.58 5.73 -4.56
CA LEU A 262 -0.39 5.71 -3.47
C LEU A 262 -0.87 7.11 -3.10
N VAL A 263 -2.13 7.21 -2.66
CA VAL A 263 -2.72 8.45 -2.15
C VAL A 263 -3.26 8.23 -0.74
N VAL A 264 -2.87 9.08 0.21
CA VAL A 264 -3.36 8.98 1.60
C VAL A 264 -3.99 10.30 2.01
N LEU A 265 -5.23 10.27 2.47
CA LEU A 265 -5.89 11.42 3.09
C LEU A 265 -5.70 11.37 4.61
N PHE A 266 -5.12 12.43 5.16
CA PHE A 266 -4.97 12.66 6.59
C PHE A 266 -6.08 13.57 7.11
N ASP A 267 -6.83 13.06 8.07
CA ASP A 267 -8.07 13.66 8.56
C ASP A 267 -8.03 13.86 10.09
N ALA A 268 -8.87 14.72 10.66
CA ALA A 268 -9.04 14.83 12.11
C ALA A 268 -10.12 13.86 12.58
N ALA A 269 -9.80 12.93 13.49
CA ALA A 269 -10.76 11.92 13.95
C ALA A 269 -11.76 12.44 14.99
N GLU A 270 -12.57 13.45 14.65
CA GLU A 270 -13.47 14.09 15.62
C GLU A 270 -14.62 13.18 16.13
N SER A 271 -14.94 12.08 15.45
CA SER A 271 -16.06 11.18 15.83
C SER A 271 -15.83 9.68 15.66
N GLU A 272 -14.67 9.25 15.16
CA GLU A 272 -14.43 7.85 14.77
C GLU A 272 -13.56 7.10 15.77
N THR A 273 -13.84 5.80 15.94
CA THR A 273 -13.02 4.90 16.79
C THR A 273 -11.84 4.28 16.02
N LYS A 274 -11.79 4.52 14.70
CA LYS A 274 -10.80 3.99 13.78
C LYS A 274 -9.64 4.96 13.61
N CYS A 275 -8.44 4.41 13.46
CA CYS A 275 -7.23 5.19 13.20
C CYS A 275 -6.88 5.28 11.71
N GLY A 276 -7.36 4.33 10.90
CA GLY A 276 -7.10 4.24 9.48
C GLY A 276 -8.13 3.36 8.77
N LEU A 277 -8.16 3.44 7.44
CA LEU A 277 -8.98 2.60 6.57
C LEU A 277 -8.37 2.56 5.16
N ALA A 278 -8.26 1.36 4.60
CA ALA A 278 -7.82 1.11 3.24
C ALA A 278 -8.56 -0.09 2.62
N PRO A 279 -8.76 -0.11 1.28
CA PRO A 279 -9.18 -1.32 0.59
C PRO A 279 -8.03 -2.35 0.57
N ILE A 280 -8.38 -3.63 0.46
CA ILE A 280 -7.39 -4.69 0.24
C ILE A 280 -7.13 -4.83 -1.26
N GLY A 281 -5.91 -4.59 -1.71
CA GLY A 281 -5.49 -4.82 -3.09
C GLY A 281 -5.37 -6.30 -3.42
N GLY A 282 -5.75 -6.69 -4.63
CA GLY A 282 -5.48 -8.01 -5.19
C GLY A 282 -5.96 -9.20 -4.34
N PHE A 283 -7.04 -9.06 -3.57
CA PHE A 283 -7.53 -10.14 -2.71
C PHE A 283 -7.78 -11.44 -3.50
N GLY A 284 -7.14 -12.54 -3.10
CA GLY A 284 -7.21 -13.82 -3.82
C GLY A 284 -6.60 -13.82 -5.22
N MET A 285 -5.86 -12.78 -5.63
CA MET A 285 -5.26 -12.63 -6.96
C MET A 285 -3.87 -13.28 -7.09
N GLN A 286 -3.40 -14.01 -6.07
CA GLN A 286 -2.09 -14.66 -6.08
C GLN A 286 -0.95 -13.69 -6.40
N GLY A 287 -0.97 -12.51 -5.78
CA GLY A 287 0.05 -11.48 -5.96
C GLY A 287 0.04 -10.76 -7.31
N ASP A 288 -0.86 -11.09 -8.24
CA ASP A 288 -0.94 -10.42 -9.54
C ASP A 288 -1.71 -9.10 -9.42
N PHE A 289 -0.98 -7.99 -9.52
CA PHE A 289 -1.48 -6.61 -9.49
C PHE A 289 -1.40 -5.95 -10.88
N SER A 290 -1.23 -6.75 -11.94
CA SER A 290 -1.12 -6.23 -13.32
C SER A 290 -2.45 -5.78 -13.93
N ASP A 291 -3.60 -6.09 -13.31
CA ASP A 291 -4.88 -5.51 -13.72
C ASP A 291 -4.90 -4.00 -13.37
N PRO A 292 -5.12 -3.10 -14.36
CA PRO A 292 -5.21 -1.67 -14.09
C PRO A 292 -6.26 -1.26 -13.05
N ALA A 293 -7.26 -2.11 -12.78
CA ALA A 293 -8.24 -1.90 -11.72
C ALA A 293 -7.62 -1.85 -10.32
N GLU A 294 -6.50 -2.55 -10.08
CA GLU A 294 -5.81 -2.57 -8.78
C GLU A 294 -5.25 -1.18 -8.41
N MET A 295 -4.82 -0.40 -9.40
CA MET A 295 -4.39 0.99 -9.19
C MET A 295 -5.53 1.86 -8.59
N ALA A 296 -6.79 1.53 -8.86
CA ALA A 296 -7.94 2.24 -8.31
C ALA A 296 -8.15 1.98 -6.81
N LEU A 297 -7.50 0.96 -6.24
CA LEU A 297 -7.48 0.64 -4.82
C LEU A 297 -6.31 1.30 -4.07
N GLY A 298 -5.39 2.00 -4.76
CA GLY A 298 -4.23 2.66 -4.18
C GLY A 298 -4.52 3.92 -3.33
N TYR A 299 -5.52 3.88 -2.46
CA TYR A 299 -5.97 4.99 -1.62
C TYR A 299 -6.10 4.56 -0.16
N ALA A 300 -5.85 5.46 0.78
CA ALA A 300 -6.10 5.22 2.21
C ALA A 300 -6.60 6.48 2.91
N TRP A 301 -7.28 6.28 4.04
CA TRP A 301 -7.66 7.31 4.99
C TRP A 301 -6.93 7.06 6.31
N VAL A 302 -6.36 8.10 6.92
CA VAL A 302 -5.63 8.02 8.20
C VAL A 302 -6.03 9.19 9.10
N ALA A 303 -6.32 8.90 10.36
CA ALA A 303 -6.49 9.92 11.39
C ALA A 303 -5.13 10.53 11.77
N ALA A 304 -4.96 11.83 11.53
CA ALA A 304 -3.72 12.58 11.79
C ALA A 304 -3.33 12.57 13.28
N ASP A 305 -4.30 12.54 14.17
CA ASP A 305 -4.16 12.46 15.62
C ASP A 305 -4.12 11.03 16.17
N CYS A 306 -4.09 10.01 15.31
CA CYS A 306 -3.95 8.63 15.78
C CYS A 306 -2.69 8.46 16.64
N ALA A 307 -2.85 7.90 17.83
CA ALA A 307 -1.73 7.64 18.74
C ALA A 307 -0.77 6.54 18.24
N GLN A 308 -1.19 5.73 17.28
CA GLN A 308 -0.40 4.63 16.71
C GLN A 308 0.28 5.09 15.42
N ASP A 309 1.59 5.38 15.48
CA ASP A 309 2.37 5.80 14.31
C ASP A 309 2.46 4.73 13.20
N LEU A 310 2.21 3.45 13.52
CA LEU A 310 2.23 2.34 12.56
C LEU A 310 0.93 2.21 11.74
N VAL A 311 -0.07 3.07 11.97
CA VAL A 311 -1.33 3.02 11.21
C VAL A 311 -1.10 3.16 9.71
N LEU A 312 -0.23 4.08 9.28
CA LEU A 312 0.04 4.23 7.85
C LEU A 312 0.64 2.94 7.26
N ALA A 313 1.56 2.29 7.98
CA ALA A 313 2.15 1.01 7.57
C ALA A 313 1.08 -0.08 7.41
N HIS A 314 0.11 -0.10 8.31
CA HIS A 314 -1.03 -1.01 8.28
C HIS A 314 -1.90 -0.78 7.03
N GLU A 315 -2.32 0.47 6.79
CA GLU A 315 -3.20 0.79 5.67
C GLU A 315 -2.53 0.57 4.30
N ILE A 316 -1.24 0.90 4.15
CA ILE A 316 -0.53 0.57 2.91
C ILE A 316 -0.35 -0.94 2.74
N GLY A 317 -0.28 -1.69 3.84
CA GLY A 317 -0.26 -3.15 3.81
C GLY A 317 -1.52 -3.70 3.18
N HIS A 318 -2.69 -3.17 3.54
CA HIS A 318 -3.96 -3.49 2.87
C HIS A 318 -3.91 -3.16 1.38
N ASN A 319 -3.48 -1.96 0.99
CA ASN A 319 -3.36 -1.60 -0.44
C ASN A 319 -2.43 -2.53 -1.22
N MET A 320 -1.45 -3.16 -0.58
CA MET A 320 -0.52 -4.13 -1.16
C MET A 320 -0.94 -5.60 -0.91
N GLY A 321 -2.20 -5.83 -0.55
CA GLY A 321 -2.81 -7.15 -0.50
C GLY A 321 -2.60 -7.95 0.77
N LEU A 322 -2.30 -7.28 1.89
CA LEU A 322 -2.28 -7.90 3.20
C LEU A 322 -3.65 -7.80 3.88
N THR A 323 -4.03 -8.84 4.60
CA THR A 323 -5.19 -8.84 5.54
C THR A 323 -4.72 -8.65 6.97
N HIS A 324 -5.64 -8.65 7.95
CA HIS A 324 -5.24 -8.81 9.35
C HIS A 324 -4.68 -10.20 9.59
N SER A 325 -4.56 -10.68 10.83
CA SER A 325 -4.12 -12.06 11.08
C SER A 325 -5.20 -13.11 10.75
N HIS A 326 -4.81 -14.35 10.42
CA HIS A 326 -5.76 -15.47 10.31
C HIS A 326 -6.65 -15.65 11.55
N ARG A 327 -6.16 -15.31 12.75
CA ARG A 327 -6.96 -15.34 13.98
C ARG A 327 -8.14 -14.38 13.94
N GLU A 328 -7.98 -13.27 13.24
CA GLU A 328 -8.95 -12.18 13.16
C GLU A 328 -9.95 -12.42 12.04
N ASP A 329 -9.44 -12.69 10.84
CA ASP A 329 -10.23 -12.72 9.62
C ASP A 329 -10.56 -14.16 9.16
N GLY A 330 -9.71 -15.13 9.50
CA GLY A 330 -9.87 -16.53 9.10
C GLY A 330 -9.31 -16.88 7.71
N TYR A 331 -8.68 -15.92 7.04
CA TYR A 331 -8.13 -16.03 5.69
C TYR A 331 -6.92 -15.09 5.51
N GLY A 332 -6.14 -15.30 4.44
CA GLY A 332 -5.11 -14.37 3.98
C GLY A 332 -5.61 -13.37 2.93
N GLY A 333 -4.74 -12.45 2.51
CA GLY A 333 -5.05 -11.44 1.50
C GLY A 333 -4.88 -11.92 0.06
N THR A 334 -3.93 -11.34 -0.67
CA THR A 334 -3.68 -11.72 -2.07
C THR A 334 -3.17 -13.15 -2.21
N PHE A 335 -2.40 -13.61 -1.21
CA PHE A 335 -2.09 -15.01 -0.95
C PHE A 335 -2.71 -15.45 0.39
N ASP A 336 -2.84 -16.75 0.60
CA ASP A 336 -3.31 -17.27 1.90
C ASP A 336 -2.37 -16.87 3.06
N PHE A 337 -1.06 -16.75 2.81
CA PHE A 337 -0.09 -16.30 3.82
C PHE A 337 0.10 -14.76 3.89
N ALA A 338 -0.65 -13.98 3.11
CA ALA A 338 -0.57 -12.52 3.05
C ALA A 338 -1.35 -11.86 4.21
N THR A 339 -0.86 -12.04 5.43
CA THR A 339 -1.63 -11.82 6.65
C THR A 339 -0.74 -11.38 7.82
N GLY A 340 -1.32 -10.72 8.82
CA GLY A 340 -0.66 -10.43 10.10
C GLY A 340 -0.38 -11.67 10.95
N TYR A 341 0.40 -11.50 12.00
CA TYR A 341 0.75 -12.56 12.95
C TYR A 341 0.89 -12.00 14.37
N GLY A 342 0.76 -12.86 15.37
CA GLY A 342 0.99 -12.49 16.75
C GLY A 342 1.01 -13.69 17.67
N VAL A 343 1.54 -13.48 18.87
CA VAL A 343 1.57 -14.45 19.95
C VAL A 343 0.98 -13.78 21.18
N ASP A 344 0.08 -14.49 21.86
CA ASP A 344 -0.67 -13.96 23.00
C ASP A 344 0.26 -13.45 24.10
N GLU A 345 -0.02 -12.24 24.57
CA GLU A 345 0.72 -11.53 25.63
C GLU A 345 2.16 -11.16 25.26
N GLU A 346 2.64 -11.52 24.07
CA GLU A 346 4.01 -11.32 23.61
C GLU A 346 4.10 -10.21 22.57
N PHE A 347 3.45 -10.38 21.40
CA PHE A 347 3.46 -9.37 20.33
C PHE A 347 2.33 -9.55 19.31
N ALA A 348 2.09 -8.48 18.53
CA ALA A 348 1.31 -8.48 17.31
C ALA A 348 2.10 -7.73 16.23
N THR A 349 2.21 -8.26 15.02
CA THR A 349 2.87 -7.62 13.88
C THR A 349 2.02 -6.47 13.33
N VAL A 350 2.57 -5.69 12.39
CA VAL A 350 1.93 -4.49 11.81
C VAL A 350 0.49 -4.76 11.36
N MET A 351 0.24 -5.90 10.71
CA MET A 351 -1.11 -6.21 10.20
C MET A 351 -2.05 -6.83 11.25
N ALA A 352 -1.54 -7.31 12.38
CA ALA A 352 -2.39 -7.90 13.42
C ALA A 352 -3.01 -6.82 14.32
N THR A 353 -4.23 -7.06 14.81
CA THR A 353 -4.87 -6.20 15.81
C THR A 353 -4.33 -6.53 17.21
N PRO A 354 -3.66 -5.59 17.92
CA PRO A 354 -3.04 -5.86 19.22
C PRO A 354 -3.98 -6.48 20.27
N SER A 355 -5.24 -6.03 20.33
CA SER A 355 -6.22 -6.50 21.30
C SER A 355 -6.61 -7.98 21.14
N LYS A 356 -6.38 -8.56 19.96
CA LYS A 356 -6.66 -9.97 19.64
C LYS A 356 -5.55 -10.91 20.13
N PHE A 357 -4.43 -10.34 20.56
CA PHE A 357 -3.27 -11.01 21.12
C PHE A 357 -2.93 -10.51 22.52
N SER A 358 -3.83 -9.76 23.18
CA SER A 358 -3.63 -9.23 24.54
C SER A 358 -2.38 -8.35 24.71
N VAL A 359 -1.94 -7.68 23.64
CA VAL A 359 -0.82 -6.74 23.68
C VAL A 359 -1.28 -5.30 23.47
N PRO A 360 -0.57 -4.30 24.03
CA PRO A 360 -1.02 -2.91 23.98
C PRO A 360 -0.81 -2.25 22.62
N ASN A 361 0.22 -2.66 21.87
CA ASN A 361 0.64 -2.03 20.62
C ASN A 361 1.15 -3.07 19.63
N ARG A 362 1.23 -2.66 18.36
CA ARG A 362 1.91 -3.40 17.29
C ARG A 362 3.43 -3.30 17.46
N THR A 363 4.13 -4.39 17.15
CA THR A 363 5.57 -4.37 16.88
C THR A 363 5.80 -3.82 15.48
N SER A 364 6.86 -3.04 15.30
CA SER A 364 7.22 -2.40 14.02
C SER A 364 7.85 -3.41 13.03
N ILE A 365 7.17 -4.54 12.81
CA ILE A 365 7.56 -5.66 11.96
C ILE A 365 6.29 -6.18 11.27
N PHE A 366 6.29 -6.30 9.94
CA PHE A 366 5.36 -7.11 9.16
C PHE A 366 5.71 -8.60 9.35
N SER A 367 4.71 -9.49 9.30
CA SER A 367 4.97 -10.91 9.56
C SER A 367 6.03 -11.48 8.61
N ASN A 368 7.06 -12.08 9.21
CA ASN A 368 8.17 -12.71 8.52
C ASN A 368 8.67 -13.88 9.39
N PRO A 369 8.54 -15.13 8.94
CA PRO A 369 8.95 -16.30 9.72
C PRO A 369 10.47 -16.42 9.92
N ASP A 370 11.27 -15.73 9.11
CA ASP A 370 12.74 -15.75 9.20
C ASP A 370 13.28 -14.75 10.22
N LEU A 371 12.43 -13.84 10.72
CA LEU A 371 12.76 -12.86 11.75
C LEU A 371 12.29 -13.30 13.14
N GLN A 372 12.92 -12.70 14.15
CA GLN A 372 12.70 -13.04 15.55
C GLN A 372 12.04 -11.89 16.34
N CYS A 373 10.91 -12.19 16.97
CA CYS A 373 10.11 -11.30 17.80
C CYS A 373 10.18 -11.78 19.26
N GLY A 374 11.25 -11.40 19.96
CA GLY A 374 11.53 -11.94 21.30
C GLY A 374 12.00 -13.40 21.21
N GLU A 375 11.30 -14.31 21.88
CA GLU A 375 11.61 -15.76 21.81
C GLU A 375 10.85 -16.51 20.71
N PHE A 376 9.97 -15.82 19.98
CA PHE A 376 9.16 -16.40 18.90
C PHE A 376 9.55 -15.86 17.52
N ALA A 377 9.30 -16.65 16.47
CA ALA A 377 9.38 -16.13 15.10
C ALA A 377 8.33 -15.03 14.88
N CYS A 378 8.64 -14.03 14.05
CA CYS A 378 7.73 -12.92 13.73
C CYS A 378 6.64 -13.31 12.72
N GLY A 379 6.55 -14.56 12.32
CA GLY A 379 5.58 -15.04 11.33
C GLY A 379 5.48 -16.56 11.35
N ARG A 380 4.82 -17.11 10.34
CA ARG A 380 4.68 -18.55 10.14
C ARG A 380 5.04 -18.91 8.69
N PRO A 381 5.80 -19.99 8.44
CA PRO A 381 6.18 -20.37 7.08
C PRO A 381 4.98 -20.49 6.14
N GLN A 382 5.15 -20.01 4.90
CA GLN A 382 4.08 -19.90 3.90
C GLN A 382 3.45 -21.24 3.48
N ASN A 383 4.15 -22.34 3.66
CA ASN A 383 3.71 -23.70 3.31
C ASN A 383 3.07 -24.45 4.49
N GLU A 384 2.96 -23.83 5.66
CA GLU A 384 2.21 -24.36 6.77
C GLU A 384 0.76 -23.90 6.75
N ASP A 385 -0.11 -24.67 7.41
CA ASP A 385 -1.49 -24.26 7.68
C ASP A 385 -1.52 -22.87 8.33
N MET A 386 -2.38 -21.96 7.90
CA MET A 386 -2.40 -20.57 8.41
C MET A 386 -1.01 -19.88 8.39
N GLY A 387 -0.26 -20.05 7.29
CA GLY A 387 1.03 -19.37 7.08
C GLY A 387 0.89 -17.85 7.22
N ALA A 388 1.96 -17.15 7.63
CA ALA A 388 1.92 -15.71 7.83
C ALA A 388 3.27 -15.09 7.47
N ASN A 389 3.39 -14.64 6.22
CA ASN A 389 4.57 -14.02 5.66
C ASN A 389 4.19 -12.82 4.79
N ALA A 390 3.82 -11.73 5.45
CA ALA A 390 3.55 -10.45 4.81
C ALA A 390 4.77 -9.92 4.04
N THR A 391 5.99 -10.08 4.56
CA THR A 391 7.21 -9.61 3.87
C THR A 391 7.37 -10.24 2.48
N ALA A 392 7.19 -11.56 2.35
CA ALA A 392 7.27 -12.22 1.04
C ALA A 392 6.23 -11.68 0.06
N THR A 393 5.00 -11.46 0.54
CA THR A 393 3.93 -10.85 -0.27
C THR A 393 4.32 -9.44 -0.74
N LEU A 394 4.80 -8.61 0.19
CA LEU A 394 5.19 -7.23 -0.09
C LEU A 394 6.32 -7.16 -1.13
N ASN A 395 7.29 -8.06 -1.07
CA ASN A 395 8.40 -8.10 -2.03
C ASN A 395 7.97 -8.48 -3.46
N ILE A 396 6.88 -9.24 -3.61
CA ILE A 396 6.28 -9.57 -4.91
C ILE A 396 5.40 -8.42 -5.43
N VAL A 397 4.62 -7.79 -4.55
CA VAL A 397 3.63 -6.79 -4.96
C VAL A 397 4.27 -5.42 -5.21
N ALA A 398 5.28 -5.03 -4.44
CA ALA A 398 5.81 -3.67 -4.48
C ALA A 398 6.43 -3.24 -5.83
N PRO A 399 7.17 -4.08 -6.57
CA PRO A 399 7.62 -3.73 -7.92
C PRO A 399 6.48 -3.42 -8.88
N GLN A 400 5.34 -4.09 -8.73
CA GLN A 400 4.14 -3.84 -9.54
C GLN A 400 3.50 -2.50 -9.18
N VAL A 401 3.38 -2.22 -7.88
CA VAL A 401 2.83 -0.95 -7.36
C VAL A 401 3.70 0.23 -7.77
N GLU A 402 5.03 0.12 -7.69
CA GLU A 402 5.98 1.14 -8.17
C GLU A 402 5.83 1.43 -9.68
N SER A 403 5.26 0.49 -10.45
CA SER A 403 5.08 0.62 -11.90
C SER A 403 3.74 1.23 -12.31
N TRP A 404 2.83 1.50 -11.37
CA TRP A 404 1.49 2.03 -11.67
C TRP A 404 1.53 3.38 -12.38
N LEU A 405 2.39 4.29 -11.93
CA LEU A 405 2.58 5.58 -12.59
C LEU A 405 4.06 5.86 -12.87
N PRO A 406 4.38 6.57 -13.97
CA PRO A 406 5.74 7.02 -14.21
C PRO A 406 6.20 7.95 -13.10
N ARG A 407 7.40 7.71 -12.57
CA ARG A 407 8.08 8.64 -11.66
C ARG A 407 8.30 9.99 -12.32
N THR A 408 7.69 11.04 -11.80
CA THR A 408 7.87 12.43 -12.30
C THR A 408 8.63 13.31 -11.33
N MET A 409 8.47 13.10 -10.02
CA MET A 409 9.28 13.77 -9.00
C MET A 409 10.66 13.13 -8.90
N PRO A 410 11.76 13.91 -9.02
CA PRO A 410 13.09 13.37 -8.87
C PRO A 410 13.38 12.99 -7.41
N ASP A 411 14.33 12.08 -7.22
CA ASP A 411 14.84 11.77 -5.88
C ASP A 411 15.52 13.00 -5.26
N LEU A 412 15.48 13.08 -3.93
CA LEU A 412 16.20 14.12 -3.20
C LEU A 412 17.72 14.00 -3.50
N PRO A 413 18.42 15.12 -3.73
CA PRO A 413 19.85 15.12 -4.02
C PRO A 413 20.64 14.74 -2.76
N SER A 414 20.83 13.44 -2.54
CA SER A 414 21.51 12.89 -1.38
C SER A 414 23.03 12.81 -1.59
N LEU A 415 23.80 13.20 -0.57
CA LEU A 415 25.26 13.10 -0.53
C LEU A 415 25.69 12.22 0.64
N HIS A 416 26.86 11.59 0.51
CA HIS A 416 27.45 10.85 1.63
C HIS A 416 27.76 11.79 2.81
N GLY A 417 27.33 11.37 3.99
CA GLY A 417 27.70 12.00 5.24
C GLY A 417 29.19 11.89 5.50
N ARG A 418 29.70 12.74 6.39
CA ARG A 418 31.04 12.64 6.95
C ARG A 418 30.96 12.46 8.45
N SER A 419 31.78 11.55 8.96
CA SER A 419 32.01 11.41 10.39
C SER A 419 33.15 12.32 10.84
N LEU A 420 32.98 12.98 11.99
CA LEU A 420 34.06 13.70 12.67
C LEU A 420 35.15 12.77 13.24
N ILE A 421 34.88 11.48 13.42
CA ILE A 421 35.80 10.53 14.08
C ILE A 421 36.26 9.43 13.11
N ALA A 422 35.32 8.71 12.51
CA ALA A 422 35.59 7.56 11.67
C ALA A 422 36.10 7.93 10.26
N GLY A 423 35.90 9.18 9.83
CA GLY A 423 36.31 9.69 8.51
C GLY A 423 35.41 9.24 7.34
N SER A 424 34.73 8.09 7.44
CA SER A 424 33.71 7.61 6.49
C SER A 424 32.51 7.02 7.23
N THR A 425 31.32 7.12 6.63
CA THR A 425 30.03 6.57 7.11
C THR A 425 29.21 6.14 5.90
N SER A 426 28.32 5.17 6.07
CA SER A 426 27.36 4.77 5.04
C SER A 426 26.16 5.72 4.95
N ALA A 427 25.97 6.58 5.95
CA ALA A 427 24.85 7.51 6.00
C ALA A 427 24.80 8.45 4.79
N ARG A 428 23.58 8.74 4.33
CA ARG A 428 23.31 9.69 3.25
C ARG A 428 22.40 10.79 3.77
N LEU A 429 22.78 12.02 3.49
CA LEU A 429 22.04 13.21 3.91
C LEU A 429 21.62 13.98 2.66
N ALA A 430 20.37 14.37 2.60
CA ALA A 430 19.81 15.18 1.53
C ALA A 430 19.17 16.45 2.11
N LEU A 431 19.33 17.55 1.37
CA LEU A 431 18.73 18.82 1.71
C LEU A 431 18.41 19.58 0.41
N ALA A 432 17.16 19.95 0.22
CA ALA A 432 16.70 20.58 -1.02
C ALA A 432 15.58 21.60 -0.78
N GLY A 433 15.53 22.62 -1.63
CA GLY A 433 14.40 23.54 -1.70
C GLY A 433 13.41 23.13 -2.79
N GLN A 434 12.13 23.33 -2.55
CA GLN A 434 11.07 23.24 -3.55
C GLN A 434 10.23 24.50 -3.48
N ILE A 435 9.83 25.03 -4.63
CA ILE A 435 8.98 26.22 -4.72
C ILE A 435 7.67 25.89 -5.44
N ASN A 436 6.57 26.47 -4.98
CA ASN A 436 5.28 26.47 -5.68
C ASN A 436 4.77 25.08 -6.12
N ASP A 437 5.13 24.03 -5.37
CA ASP A 437 4.88 22.62 -5.72
C ASP A 437 5.31 22.26 -7.16
N GLU A 438 6.42 22.83 -7.62
CA GLU A 438 7.02 22.50 -8.91
C GLU A 438 7.61 21.09 -8.90
N LEU A 439 7.67 20.49 -10.09
CA LEU A 439 8.31 19.19 -10.30
C LEU A 439 9.83 19.36 -10.25
N GLY A 440 10.40 19.09 -9.07
CA GLY A 440 11.83 19.11 -8.84
C GLY A 440 12.27 20.03 -7.70
N TYR A 441 13.58 20.13 -7.57
CA TYR A 441 14.24 20.88 -6.50
C TYR A 441 15.03 22.05 -7.07
N THR A 442 15.11 23.13 -6.29
CA THR A 442 15.73 24.40 -6.67
C THR A 442 16.73 24.87 -5.61
N ASP A 443 17.73 25.62 -6.07
CA ASP A 443 18.68 26.37 -5.25
C ASP A 443 18.36 27.88 -5.24
N SER A 444 17.18 28.28 -5.76
CA SER A 444 16.71 29.67 -5.75
C SER A 444 15.21 29.80 -5.54
N ALA A 445 14.80 30.93 -4.92
CA ALA A 445 13.39 31.28 -4.71
C ALA A 445 13.19 32.80 -4.84
N GLY A 446 12.21 33.23 -5.63
CA GLY A 446 11.81 34.62 -5.80
C GLY A 446 10.85 35.12 -4.72
N SER A 447 10.60 36.43 -4.70
CA SER A 447 9.62 37.01 -3.78
C SER A 447 8.20 36.53 -4.11
N GLY A 448 7.48 36.05 -3.10
CA GLY A 448 6.13 35.50 -3.26
C GLY A 448 6.08 34.02 -3.63
N ASP A 449 7.22 33.39 -3.91
CA ASP A 449 7.27 31.93 -4.02
C ASP A 449 6.93 31.28 -2.68
N VAL A 450 6.20 30.17 -2.73
CA VAL A 450 5.93 29.32 -1.56
C VAL A 450 7.05 28.29 -1.46
N LEU A 451 7.97 28.50 -0.52
CA LEU A 451 9.16 27.68 -0.32
C LEU A 451 8.90 26.57 0.71
N ARG A 452 9.33 25.36 0.35
CA ARG A 452 9.52 24.21 1.26
C ARG A 452 10.99 23.83 1.28
N LEU A 453 11.54 23.59 2.47
CA LEU A 453 12.89 23.06 2.65
C LEU A 453 12.82 21.65 3.22
N VAL A 454 13.17 20.67 2.40
CA VAL A 454 13.05 19.24 2.73
C VAL A 454 14.43 18.70 3.10
N ALA A 455 14.49 18.01 4.24
CA ALA A 455 15.65 17.26 4.69
C ALA A 455 15.30 15.78 4.78
N GLU A 456 16.26 14.93 4.43
CA GLU A 456 16.15 13.49 4.61
C GLU A 456 17.51 12.92 5.01
N ILE A 457 17.50 12.01 5.97
CA ILE A 457 18.69 11.32 6.44
C ILE A 457 18.42 9.82 6.33
N GLU A 458 19.17 9.14 5.48
CA GLU A 458 19.36 7.70 5.54
C GLU A 458 20.46 7.45 6.55
N VAL A 459 20.07 6.91 7.70
CA VAL A 459 20.96 6.72 8.84
C VAL A 459 21.90 5.54 8.56
N ASP A 460 23.14 5.64 9.04
CA ASP A 460 24.08 4.53 8.96
C ASP A 460 23.45 3.29 9.65
N PRO A 461 23.43 2.09 9.04
CA PRO A 461 22.84 0.92 9.67
C PRO A 461 23.37 0.63 11.07
N GLU A 462 24.65 0.95 11.35
CA GLU A 462 25.24 0.80 12.70
C GLU A 462 24.69 1.79 13.74
N HIS A 463 24.03 2.87 13.29
CA HIS A 463 23.48 3.93 14.14
C HIS A 463 21.98 3.80 14.36
N ILE A 464 21.28 2.93 13.61
CA ILE A 464 19.84 2.72 13.75
C ILE A 464 19.52 2.20 15.15
N GLY A 465 18.48 2.76 15.78
CA GLY A 465 18.08 2.41 17.15
C GLY A 465 18.89 3.10 18.25
N LEU A 466 20.05 3.69 17.94
CA LEU A 466 20.79 4.50 18.91
C LEU A 466 20.05 5.81 19.19
N THR A 467 20.20 6.33 20.41
CA THR A 467 19.68 7.65 20.75
C THR A 467 20.45 8.72 20.00
N GLY A 468 19.77 9.48 19.14
CA GLY A 468 20.37 10.55 18.37
C GLY A 468 19.50 11.79 18.23
N SER A 469 20.12 12.85 17.72
CA SER A 469 19.55 14.18 17.55
C SER A 469 19.92 14.79 16.19
N PHE A 470 19.13 15.74 15.71
CA PHE A 470 19.41 16.45 14.45
C PHE A 470 19.85 17.89 14.70
N HIS A 471 20.77 18.38 13.88
CA HIS A 471 21.34 19.71 13.99
C HIS A 471 21.25 20.42 12.64
N ILE A 472 20.80 21.67 12.67
CA ILE A 472 20.66 22.52 11.48
C ILE A 472 21.38 23.83 11.76
N LEU A 473 22.37 24.17 10.93
CA LEU A 473 23.07 25.44 10.98
C LEU A 473 22.76 26.25 9.72
N ILE A 474 22.56 27.56 9.88
CA ILE A 474 22.20 28.50 8.82
C ILE A 474 23.15 29.70 8.90
N THR A 475 23.70 30.12 7.77
CA THR A 475 24.51 31.33 7.67
C THR A 475 24.24 32.08 6.36
N ALA A 476 24.32 33.40 6.36
CA ALA A 476 24.21 34.23 5.16
C ALA A 476 25.58 34.74 4.65
N ASP A 477 26.61 34.74 5.51
CA ASP A 477 27.89 35.38 5.24
C ASP A 477 29.11 34.47 5.48
N SER A 478 28.86 33.22 5.90
CA SER A 478 29.88 32.23 6.30
C SER A 478 30.77 32.68 7.47
N ARG A 479 30.31 33.65 8.26
CA ARG A 479 31.02 34.15 9.46
C ARG A 479 30.18 33.91 10.70
N GLU A 480 28.91 34.30 10.66
CA GLU A 480 27.96 34.09 11.74
C GLU A 480 27.03 32.92 11.37
N PHE A 481 26.99 31.92 12.25
CA PHE A 481 26.16 30.74 12.10
C PHE A 481 25.07 30.78 13.16
N HIS A 482 23.84 30.61 12.72
CA HIS A 482 22.71 30.40 13.59
C HIS A 482 22.30 28.94 13.57
N GLN A 483 21.76 28.44 14.67
CA GLN A 483 21.29 27.07 14.82
C GLN A 483 19.80 27.07 15.14
N LEU A 484 19.09 26.08 14.60
CA LEU A 484 17.69 25.87 14.94
C LEU A 484 17.62 25.14 16.30
N ASP A 485 17.09 25.83 17.31
CA ASP A 485 16.77 25.26 18.63
C ASP A 485 15.28 24.85 18.65
N ARG A 486 14.99 23.71 19.28
CA ARG A 486 13.65 23.17 19.53
C ARG A 486 12.68 24.17 20.17
N GLU A 487 13.16 25.04 21.05
CA GLU A 487 12.30 25.83 21.95
C GLU A 487 12.23 27.32 21.59
N ILE A 488 13.31 27.88 21.04
CA ILE A 488 13.52 29.34 20.94
C ILE A 488 13.66 29.79 19.48
N GLY A 489 13.64 28.86 18.52
CA GLY A 489 13.89 29.15 17.10
C GLY A 489 15.38 29.34 16.79
N LEU A 490 15.71 30.27 15.90
CA LEU A 490 17.08 30.56 15.45
C LEU A 490 17.91 31.26 16.54
N THR A 491 18.98 30.61 17.01
CA THR A 491 19.92 31.15 18.00
C THR A 491 21.34 31.22 17.43
N LEU A 492 22.19 32.13 17.92
CA LEU A 492 23.59 32.20 17.47
C LEU A 492 24.37 30.97 17.97
N TRP A 493 25.15 30.34 17.11
CA TRP A 493 26.07 29.26 17.47
C TRP A 493 27.43 29.84 17.87
N ASP A 494 28.01 29.32 18.96
CA ASP A 494 29.30 29.81 19.49
C ASP A 494 30.53 29.24 18.75
N GLY A 495 30.30 28.42 17.71
CA GLY A 495 31.34 27.79 16.90
C GLY A 495 31.97 26.55 17.54
N THR A 496 31.48 26.08 18.69
CA THR A 496 32.00 24.91 19.40
C THR A 496 31.03 23.73 19.34
N LEU A 497 31.56 22.51 19.40
CA LEU A 497 30.73 21.29 19.48
C LEU A 497 29.85 21.28 20.75
N GLY A 498 30.37 21.80 21.86
CA GLY A 498 29.61 21.88 23.12
C GLY A 498 28.46 22.90 23.08
N GLY A 499 28.52 23.88 22.16
CA GLY A 499 27.47 24.86 21.94
C GLY A 499 26.44 24.46 20.89
N LEU A 500 26.57 23.28 20.26
CA LEU A 500 25.55 22.74 19.35
C LEU A 500 24.28 22.39 20.12
N ARG A 501 23.16 22.84 19.58
CA ARG A 501 21.81 22.58 20.07
C ARG A 501 21.08 21.73 19.06
N SER A 502 20.30 20.79 19.56
CA SER A 502 19.48 19.94 18.72
C SER A 502 18.22 20.67 18.26
N ALA A 503 17.88 20.49 17.00
CA ALA A 503 16.60 20.87 16.39
C ALA A 503 15.46 19.91 16.77
N THR A 504 15.78 18.71 17.28
CA THR A 504 14.81 17.66 17.64
C THR A 504 15.05 17.06 19.02
N PHE A 505 14.07 16.35 19.55
CA PHE A 505 14.28 15.57 20.77
C PHE A 505 15.19 14.39 20.49
N GLU A 506 16.08 14.09 21.44
CA GLU A 506 16.86 12.87 21.41
C GLU A 506 15.91 11.68 21.42
N ARG A 507 16.06 10.80 20.44
CA ARG A 507 15.24 9.59 20.30
C ARG A 507 16.02 8.53 19.54
N ALA A 508 15.51 7.29 19.57
CA ALA A 508 16.03 6.25 18.70
C ALA A 508 15.95 6.70 17.23
N LEU A 509 17.07 6.62 16.52
CA LEU A 509 17.16 6.92 15.10
C LEU A 509 16.46 5.83 14.28
N ARG A 510 15.65 6.27 13.33
CA ARG A 510 15.00 5.41 12.34
C ARG A 510 15.92 5.23 11.13
N PRO A 511 15.72 4.18 10.30
CA PRO A 511 16.51 3.98 9.08
C PRO A 511 16.44 5.16 8.12
N ILE A 512 15.26 5.79 8.02
CA ILE A 512 15.01 6.98 7.21
C ILE A 512 14.32 8.04 8.07
N GLU A 513 14.88 9.24 8.05
CA GLU A 513 14.43 10.39 8.82
C GLU A 513 14.17 11.56 7.87
N ARG A 514 12.93 11.67 7.40
CA ARG A 514 12.49 12.77 6.55
C ARG A 514 11.69 13.81 7.33
N PHE A 515 11.94 15.08 7.08
CA PHE A 515 11.20 16.20 7.67
C PHE A 515 11.40 17.47 6.84
N HIS A 516 10.48 18.42 7.02
CA HIS A 516 10.58 19.76 6.45
C HIS A 516 11.15 20.71 7.51
N ILE A 517 12.22 21.41 7.15
CA ILE A 517 12.83 22.47 7.97
C ILE A 517 11.95 23.73 7.92
N VAL A 518 11.39 24.00 6.75
CA VAL A 518 10.48 25.12 6.48
C VAL A 518 9.33 24.57 5.64
N ASP A 519 8.11 24.90 6.03
CA ASP A 519 6.89 24.50 5.35
C ASP A 519 6.10 25.70 4.84
N ASN A 520 5.76 25.66 3.55
CA ASN A 520 4.87 26.60 2.88
C ASN A 520 5.18 28.08 3.20
N TYR A 521 6.46 28.44 3.25
CA TYR A 521 6.90 29.79 3.56
C TYR A 521 6.82 30.69 2.34
N GLU A 522 5.93 31.68 2.36
CA GLU A 522 5.90 32.73 1.35
C GLU A 522 7.15 33.61 1.48
N VAL A 523 8.02 33.55 0.47
CA VAL A 523 9.32 34.22 0.47
C VAL A 523 9.12 35.73 0.48
N ALA A 524 9.59 36.37 1.55
CA ALA A 524 9.44 37.79 1.75
C ALA A 524 10.39 38.61 0.85
N ALA A 525 9.89 39.75 0.33
CA ALA A 525 10.64 40.63 -0.57
C ALA A 525 11.95 41.18 0.01
N ASN A 526 12.08 41.25 1.34
CA ASN A 526 13.29 41.71 2.03
C ASN A 526 14.42 40.68 2.04
N LEU A 527 14.15 39.43 1.65
CA LEU A 527 15.19 38.40 1.49
C LEU A 527 15.94 38.53 0.16
N ARG A 528 15.45 39.35 -0.77
CA ARG A 528 16.03 39.53 -2.10
C ARG A 528 17.53 39.83 -2.06
N GLY A 529 18.30 39.08 -2.85
CA GLY A 529 19.75 39.22 -2.98
C GLY A 529 20.54 38.58 -1.84
N ILE A 530 19.88 37.96 -0.87
CA ILE A 530 20.51 37.16 0.17
C ILE A 530 20.73 35.74 -0.36
N GLU A 531 21.92 35.18 -0.13
CA GLU A 531 22.17 33.75 -0.25
C GLU A 531 22.33 33.19 1.16
N ILE A 532 21.58 32.15 1.49
CA ILE A 532 21.78 31.40 2.73
C ILE A 532 22.43 30.06 2.45
N GLN A 533 23.23 29.60 3.39
CA GLN A 533 23.83 28.27 3.41
C GLN A 533 23.26 27.50 4.58
N ILE A 534 22.77 26.29 4.33
CA ILE A 534 22.15 25.44 5.33
C ILE A 534 22.93 24.14 5.43
N TYR A 535 23.36 23.81 6.64
CA TYR A 535 24.07 22.59 6.97
C TYR A 535 23.17 21.69 7.80
N LEU A 536 23.26 20.38 7.51
CA LEU A 536 22.51 19.33 8.18
C LEU A 536 23.48 18.34 8.82
N ALA A 537 23.18 17.92 10.03
CA ALA A 537 23.89 16.86 10.72
C ALA A 537 22.97 16.05 11.63
N TYR A 538 23.37 14.83 11.96
CA TYR A 538 22.84 14.09 13.08
C TYR A 538 23.97 13.70 14.04
N GLN A 539 23.61 13.55 15.30
CA GLN A 539 24.54 13.22 16.38
C GLN A 539 24.07 11.96 17.09
N ILE A 540 25.02 11.10 17.44
CA ILE A 540 24.88 9.94 18.32
C ILE A 540 25.90 10.07 19.45
N PRO A 541 25.88 9.21 20.50
CA PRO A 541 26.82 9.31 21.60
C PRO A 541 28.28 9.23 21.11
N GLY A 542 28.99 10.35 21.25
CA GLY A 542 30.40 10.44 20.89
C GLY A 542 30.70 10.80 19.44
N GLU A 543 29.72 10.88 18.53
CA GLU A 543 29.97 11.07 17.10
C GLU A 543 28.92 11.97 16.44
N ILE A 544 29.37 12.77 15.46
CA ILE A 544 28.50 13.61 14.62
C ILE A 544 28.75 13.26 13.16
N ILE A 545 27.65 13.01 12.46
CA ILE A 545 27.61 12.79 11.03
C ILE A 545 26.99 14.00 10.36
N TYR A 546 27.68 14.59 9.38
CA TYR A 546 27.29 15.86 8.80
C TYR A 546 27.45 15.91 7.29
N LEU A 547 26.67 16.79 6.67
CA LEU A 547 26.78 17.13 5.26
C LEU A 547 27.92 18.14 5.07
N HIS A 548 28.94 17.77 4.31
CA HIS A 548 30.13 18.63 4.14
C HIS A 548 29.93 19.78 3.15
N GLN A 549 28.89 19.71 2.31
CA GLN A 549 28.47 20.75 1.37
C GLN A 549 27.11 21.27 1.83
N PRO A 550 26.94 22.57 2.10
CA PRO A 550 25.64 23.08 2.47
C PRO A 550 24.70 23.13 1.26
N LEU A 551 23.39 23.09 1.51
CA LEU A 551 22.44 23.65 0.55
C LEU A 551 22.68 25.15 0.47
N ARG A 552 22.85 25.67 -0.74
CA ARG A 552 22.89 27.11 -0.98
C ARG A 552 21.55 27.51 -1.58
N LEU A 553 20.84 28.42 -0.93
CA LEU A 553 19.57 28.94 -1.42
C LEU A 553 19.70 30.44 -1.69
N ARG A 554 19.47 30.84 -2.93
CA ARG A 554 19.51 32.22 -3.39
C ARG A 554 18.11 32.81 -3.45
N PHE A 555 17.89 33.90 -2.74
CA PHE A 555 16.64 34.63 -2.83
C PHE A 555 16.70 35.64 -3.98
N THR A 556 15.94 35.37 -5.04
CA THR A 556 15.95 36.12 -6.31
C THR A 556 14.82 37.16 -6.36
N ASN A 557 14.74 37.88 -7.49
CA ASN A 557 13.74 38.94 -7.70
C ASN A 557 12.32 38.39 -7.76
#